data_AF-A0A6S5RJJ1-F1
#
_entry.id   AF-A0A6S5RJJ1-F1
#
_cell.length_a   1.000
_cell.length_b   1.000
_cell.length_c   1.000
_cell.angle_alpha   90.00
_cell.angle_beta   90.00
_cell.angle_gamma   90.00
#
_symmetry.space_group_name_H-M   'P 1'
#
loop_
_entity.id
_entity.type
_entity.pdbx_description
1 polymer ?
#
loop_
_entity_poly.entity_id
_entity_poly.type
_entity_poly.pdbx_seq_one_letter_code
_entity_poly.pdbx_strand_id
1 'polypeptide(L)'
;MPHTIGFVDNSGGVLAHYKMLEVIKDFSAANGWQVLRYDTASADRQLILKGEGYTGEEEIFVGFRTYQSEPADYYNLLAGVFTGYVAGNTFDSQPGARLSGVPAHNNRIDYWLTLNPQRIALAMKVGTPVYESCYVGKCLPYGRPSQYPYPVVCSGMLEGAQATRFSDNSPNHSIGYKGGSLRLGLRTNDQWRNVYCHPWSNEVIAGNTQLRDTGGIYHLLPVELHDFSANLWGGLDGIFYISGFNNAVENTLTVDGVQYVVIQDVGRNGFADYYALRMDT
;
A
#
# COMPACT_ATOMS: atom_id res chain seq x y z
N MET A 1 -13.15 9.71 -6.97
CA MET A 1 -11.81 10.16 -6.56
C MET A 1 -10.79 9.60 -7.51
N PRO A 2 -9.82 10.40 -7.93
CA PRO A 2 -8.98 10.03 -9.04
C PRO A 2 -7.80 9.13 -8.65
N HIS A 3 -7.16 8.64 -9.70
CA HIS A 3 -5.81 8.12 -9.69
C HIS A 3 -4.88 9.03 -10.50
N THR A 4 -3.57 8.87 -10.32
CA THR A 4 -2.54 9.47 -11.16
C THR A 4 -1.46 8.44 -11.46
N ILE A 5 -0.94 8.49 -12.69
CA ILE A 5 0.13 7.63 -13.18
C ILE A 5 1.21 8.55 -13.73
N GLY A 6 2.46 8.27 -13.39
CA GLY A 6 3.56 9.06 -13.90
C GLY A 6 4.88 8.53 -13.42
N PHE A 7 5.89 9.39 -13.46
CA PHE A 7 7.19 9.09 -12.91
C PHE A 7 7.79 10.29 -12.22
N VAL A 8 8.70 10.03 -11.30
CA VAL A 8 9.62 11.01 -10.73
C VAL A 8 11.04 10.51 -10.92
N ASP A 9 11.96 11.44 -11.14
CA ASP A 9 13.37 11.14 -11.34
C ASP A 9 14.26 12.08 -10.53
N ASN A 10 15.58 11.91 -10.60
CA ASN A 10 16.54 12.78 -9.93
C ASN A 10 16.88 14.08 -10.68
N SER A 11 16.13 14.45 -11.72
CA SER A 11 16.35 15.69 -12.45
C SER A 11 16.28 16.91 -11.52
N GLY A 12 17.11 17.93 -11.74
CA GLY A 12 17.15 19.11 -10.87
C GLY A 12 17.77 18.88 -9.48
N GLY A 13 18.46 17.75 -9.26
CA GLY A 13 19.28 17.52 -8.05
C GLY A 13 18.49 17.08 -6.81
N VAL A 14 17.19 16.79 -6.95
CA VAL A 14 16.35 16.27 -5.87
C VAL A 14 16.10 14.79 -6.12
N LEU A 15 16.40 13.95 -5.13
CA LEU A 15 16.25 12.50 -5.23
C LEU A 15 14.80 12.06 -5.51
N ALA A 16 14.63 11.01 -6.31
CA ALA A 16 13.32 10.58 -6.81
C ALA A 16 12.33 10.22 -5.67
N HIS A 17 12.78 9.56 -4.60
CA HIS A 17 11.90 9.22 -3.46
C HIS A 17 11.39 10.45 -2.69
N TYR A 18 12.15 11.54 -2.67
CA TYR A 18 11.66 12.82 -2.14
C TYR A 18 10.56 13.43 -3.01
N LYS A 19 10.74 13.39 -4.33
CA LYS A 19 9.72 13.86 -5.26
C LYS A 19 8.47 12.96 -5.21
N MET A 20 8.64 11.66 -4.97
CA MET A 20 7.51 10.75 -4.77
C MET A 20 6.68 11.15 -3.53
N LEU A 21 7.34 11.52 -2.43
CA LEU A 21 6.64 12.04 -1.24
C LEU A 21 5.85 13.31 -1.56
N GLU A 22 6.43 14.21 -2.36
CA GLU A 22 5.75 15.43 -2.82
C GLU A 22 4.54 15.12 -3.71
N VAL A 23 4.66 14.18 -4.65
CA VAL A 23 3.54 13.69 -5.48
C VAL A 23 2.40 13.17 -4.61
N ILE A 24 2.70 12.36 -3.59
CA ILE A 24 1.67 11.85 -2.67
C ILE A 24 0.97 13.02 -1.97
N LYS A 25 1.73 14.00 -1.46
CA LYS A 25 1.18 15.18 -0.78
C LYS A 25 0.29 15.99 -1.72
N ASP A 26 0.79 16.40 -2.88
CA ASP A 26 0.07 17.27 -3.81
C ASP A 26 -1.19 16.60 -4.36
N PHE A 27 -1.08 15.34 -4.77
CA PHE A 27 -2.22 14.60 -5.29
C PHE A 27 -3.28 14.33 -4.22
N SER A 28 -2.88 14.00 -2.99
CA SER A 28 -3.84 13.79 -1.90
C SER A 28 -4.53 15.09 -1.51
N ALA A 29 -3.78 16.19 -1.39
CA ALA A 29 -4.31 17.50 -1.06
C ALA A 29 -5.30 18.02 -2.11
N ALA A 30 -4.99 17.83 -3.39
CA ALA A 30 -5.88 18.18 -4.50
C ALA A 30 -7.19 17.38 -4.50
N ASN A 31 -7.25 16.26 -3.77
CA ASN A 31 -8.37 15.32 -3.77
C ASN A 31 -8.97 15.07 -2.37
N GLY A 32 -9.00 16.12 -1.55
CA GLY A 32 -9.79 16.16 -0.31
C GLY A 32 -9.04 15.73 0.96
N TRP A 33 -7.80 15.24 0.87
CA TRP A 33 -7.02 14.94 2.08
C TRP A 33 -6.39 16.22 2.64
N GLN A 34 -6.60 16.48 3.92
CA GLN A 34 -5.96 17.61 4.59
C GLN A 34 -4.49 17.29 4.92
N VAL A 35 -3.56 18.18 4.55
CA VAL A 35 -2.15 18.09 4.97
C VAL A 35 -2.01 18.63 6.40
N LEU A 36 -1.74 17.74 7.36
CA LEU A 36 -1.50 18.12 8.76
C LEU A 36 -0.03 18.44 9.05
N ARG A 37 0.89 17.77 8.35
CA ARG A 37 2.33 18.00 8.43
C ARG A 37 2.97 17.72 7.09
N TYR A 38 3.81 18.63 6.63
CA TYR A 38 4.78 18.38 5.56
C TYR A 38 6.10 19.03 5.97
N ASP A 39 7.06 18.21 6.40
CA ASP A 39 8.35 18.65 6.92
C ASP A 39 9.47 18.12 6.01
N THR A 40 10.22 19.05 5.42
CA THR A 40 11.32 18.77 4.50
C THR A 40 12.67 19.26 5.06
N ALA A 41 12.74 19.65 6.33
CA ALA A 41 13.93 20.24 6.92
C ALA A 41 15.05 19.21 7.15
N SER A 42 14.69 17.96 7.43
CA SER A 42 15.64 16.86 7.58
C SER A 42 15.74 16.02 6.30
N ALA A 43 16.74 15.12 6.28
CA ALA A 43 16.86 14.12 5.24
C ALA A 43 15.69 13.11 5.27
N ASP A 44 15.10 12.86 6.45
CA ASP A 44 13.95 11.99 6.62
C ASP A 44 12.67 12.85 6.61
N ARG A 45 12.27 13.25 5.40
CA ARG A 45 11.11 14.12 5.14
C ARG A 45 9.82 13.42 5.53
N GLN A 46 8.87 14.17 6.09
CA GLN A 46 7.64 13.61 6.67
C GLN A 46 6.40 14.25 6.08
N LEU A 47 5.37 13.44 5.89
CA LEU A 47 4.04 13.82 5.46
C LEU A 47 3.01 13.14 6.38
N ILE A 48 2.10 13.91 6.95
CA ILE A 48 0.92 13.39 7.65
C ILE A 48 -0.32 14.02 7.03
N LEU A 49 -1.28 13.17 6.68
CA LEU A 49 -2.54 13.52 6.02
C LEU A 49 -3.72 13.10 6.89
N LYS A 50 -4.85 13.81 6.74
CA LYS A 50 -6.14 13.47 7.33
C LYS A 50 -7.21 13.36 6.23
N GLY A 51 -7.81 12.18 6.11
CA GLY A 51 -8.98 11.92 5.27
C GLY A 51 -10.26 12.10 6.07
N GLU A 52 -11.32 12.52 5.39
CA GLU A 52 -12.65 12.81 5.98
C GLU A 52 -13.65 11.64 5.88
N GLY A 53 -13.27 10.57 5.17
CA GLY A 53 -14.16 9.46 4.88
C GLY A 53 -15.31 9.82 3.94
N TYR A 54 -16.18 8.85 3.63
CA TYR A 54 -17.30 9.11 2.69
C TYR A 54 -18.41 9.96 3.29
N THR A 55 -18.49 10.05 4.62
CA THR A 55 -19.48 10.88 5.32
C THR A 55 -19.00 12.31 5.53
N GLY A 56 -17.70 12.60 5.35
CA GLY A 56 -17.09 13.90 5.67
C GLY A 56 -16.91 14.16 7.17
N GLU A 57 -17.22 13.18 8.02
CA GLU A 57 -17.22 13.32 9.49
C GLU A 57 -16.12 12.48 10.16
N GLU A 58 -15.37 11.69 9.40
CA GLU A 58 -14.35 10.82 9.92
C GLU A 58 -13.00 11.53 10.01
N GLU A 59 -12.13 11.07 10.90
CA GLU A 59 -10.73 11.53 10.94
C GLU A 59 -9.81 10.35 10.70
N ILE A 60 -9.33 10.22 9.47
CA ILE A 60 -8.50 9.10 9.03
C ILE A 60 -7.07 9.57 8.87
N PHE A 61 -6.19 9.19 9.80
CA PHE A 61 -4.82 9.66 9.83
C PHE A 61 -3.88 8.66 9.14
N VAL A 62 -3.22 9.12 8.08
CA VAL A 62 -2.19 8.36 7.35
C VAL A 62 -0.93 9.20 7.21
N GLY A 63 0.20 8.56 6.96
CA GLY A 63 1.46 9.28 6.79
C GLY A 63 2.48 8.53 5.95
N PHE A 64 3.45 9.30 5.47
CA PHE A 64 4.60 8.81 4.72
C PHE A 64 5.85 9.54 5.23
N ARG A 65 6.94 8.80 5.41
CA ARG A 65 8.26 9.38 5.74
C ARG A 65 9.33 8.81 4.82
N THR A 66 10.27 9.62 4.34
CA THR A 66 11.45 9.08 3.66
C THR A 66 12.48 8.61 4.69
N TYR A 67 13.21 7.54 4.38
CA TYR A 67 14.37 7.14 5.17
C TYR A 67 15.43 6.53 4.25
N GLN A 68 16.70 6.86 4.48
CA GLN A 68 17.77 6.46 3.57
C GLN A 68 19.13 6.28 4.22
N SER A 69 20.04 5.65 3.48
CA SER A 69 21.47 5.63 3.74
C SER A 69 22.22 5.58 2.42
N GLU A 70 22.99 6.62 2.12
CA GLU A 70 23.84 6.65 0.92
C GLU A 70 24.91 5.54 0.93
N PRO A 71 25.63 5.27 2.05
CA PRO A 71 26.60 4.16 2.09
C PRO A 71 25.98 2.77 1.91
N ALA A 72 24.73 2.58 2.32
CA ALA A 72 24.02 1.30 2.19
C ALA A 72 23.07 1.24 0.98
N ASP A 73 23.07 2.29 0.14
CA ASP A 73 22.32 2.41 -1.11
C ASP A 73 20.82 2.05 -0.99
N TYR A 74 20.14 2.56 0.03
CA TYR A 74 18.68 2.48 0.13
C TYR A 74 18.07 3.86 0.32
N TYR A 75 16.94 4.11 -0.35
CA TYR A 75 16.22 5.38 -0.39
C TYR A 75 14.72 5.08 -0.39
N ASN A 76 14.18 4.84 0.79
CA ASN A 76 12.89 4.19 0.96
C ASN A 76 11.82 5.16 1.45
N LEU A 77 10.56 4.74 1.32
CA LEU A 77 9.42 5.36 1.97
C LEU A 77 8.96 4.49 3.15
N LEU A 78 8.42 5.11 4.18
CA LEU A 78 7.80 4.46 5.33
C LEU A 78 6.34 4.87 5.34
N ALA A 79 5.46 3.93 4.99
CA ALA A 79 4.02 4.12 5.05
C ALA A 79 3.56 3.97 6.51
N GLY A 80 2.57 4.77 6.91
CA GLY A 80 2.08 4.78 8.27
C GLY A 80 0.59 5.09 8.37
N VAL A 81 -0.03 4.59 9.43
CA VAL A 81 -1.36 4.97 9.87
C VAL A 81 -1.35 5.26 11.36
N PHE A 82 -2.28 6.11 11.80
CA PHE A 82 -2.36 6.58 13.17
C PHE A 82 -3.82 6.55 13.65
N THR A 83 -4.02 6.43 14.97
CA THR A 83 -5.33 6.54 15.61
C THR A 83 -5.63 7.96 16.09
N GLY A 84 -4.71 8.88 15.87
CA GLY A 84 -4.83 10.29 16.21
C GLY A 84 -3.61 11.07 15.75
N TYR A 85 -3.68 12.39 15.84
CA TYR A 85 -2.57 13.28 15.50
C TYR A 85 -2.24 14.22 16.67
N VAL A 86 -0.95 14.33 16.99
CA VAL A 86 -0.42 15.28 17.97
C VAL A 86 0.75 16.02 17.33
N ALA A 87 0.59 17.33 17.12
CA ALA A 87 1.56 18.16 16.41
C ALA A 87 2.96 18.16 17.05
N GLY A 88 3.05 18.00 18.37
CA GLY A 88 4.32 17.92 19.10
C GLY A 88 5.02 16.56 19.05
N ASN A 89 4.33 15.49 18.66
CA ASN A 89 4.92 14.15 18.59
C ASN A 89 5.73 13.97 17.30
N THR A 90 6.76 13.13 17.34
CA THR A 90 7.47 12.69 16.13
C THR A 90 6.57 11.81 15.26
N PHE A 91 6.99 11.50 14.03
CA PHE A 91 6.25 10.60 13.14
C PHE A 91 5.98 9.24 13.79
N ASP A 92 7.00 8.64 14.39
CA ASP A 92 6.93 7.30 14.98
C ASP A 92 6.20 7.25 16.32
N SER A 93 6.00 8.41 16.96
CA SER A 93 5.31 8.54 18.25
C SER A 93 3.91 9.11 18.13
N GLN A 94 3.35 9.22 16.92
CA GLN A 94 1.94 9.55 16.76
C GLN A 94 1.05 8.48 17.46
N PRO A 95 -0.11 8.88 18.01
CA PRO A 95 -1.02 7.94 18.66
C PRO A 95 -1.32 6.72 17.81
N GLY A 96 -1.09 5.53 18.38
CA GLY A 96 -1.38 4.27 17.73
C GLY A 96 -0.59 4.01 16.44
N ALA A 97 0.59 4.63 16.26
CA ALA A 97 1.38 4.47 15.04
C ALA A 97 1.62 3.00 14.67
N ARG A 98 1.27 2.67 13.42
CA ARG A 98 1.67 1.42 12.76
C ARG A 98 2.35 1.77 11.46
N LEU A 99 3.54 1.23 11.25
CA LEU A 99 4.46 1.63 10.19
C LEU A 99 4.93 0.41 9.40
N SER A 100 5.11 0.57 8.09
CA SER A 100 5.65 -0.47 7.21
C SER A 100 6.42 0.16 6.06
N GLY A 101 7.66 -0.29 5.88
CA GLY A 101 8.59 0.24 4.90
C GLY A 101 8.21 -0.18 3.48
N VAL A 102 8.56 0.65 2.52
CA VAL A 102 8.31 0.48 1.09
C VAL A 102 9.61 0.88 0.41
N PRO A 103 10.40 -0.09 -0.07
CA PRO A 103 11.60 0.22 -0.82
C PRO A 103 11.30 1.19 -1.96
N ALA A 104 12.23 2.09 -2.22
CA ALA A 104 12.14 3.01 -3.33
C ALA A 104 13.53 3.23 -3.93
N HIS A 105 13.67 4.26 -4.77
CA HIS A 105 14.93 4.54 -5.45
C HIS A 105 15.22 6.05 -5.45
N ASN A 106 16.49 6.39 -5.47
CA ASN A 106 16.95 7.77 -5.65
C ASN A 106 16.92 8.29 -7.09
N ASN A 107 16.86 7.43 -8.12
CA ASN A 107 17.10 7.83 -9.52
C ASN A 107 15.82 7.98 -10.33
N ARG A 108 14.94 6.97 -10.32
CA ARG A 108 13.67 6.97 -11.01
C ARG A 108 12.67 6.07 -10.30
N ILE A 109 11.43 6.54 -10.22
CA ILE A 109 10.28 5.80 -9.72
C ILE A 109 9.13 6.05 -10.70
N ASP A 110 8.67 5.02 -11.39
CA ASP A 110 7.40 5.04 -12.10
C ASP A 110 6.30 4.62 -11.12
N TYR A 111 5.13 5.26 -11.10
CA TYR A 111 4.12 5.05 -10.06
C TYR A 111 2.69 4.95 -10.60
N TRP A 112 1.85 4.24 -9.84
CA TRP A 112 0.40 4.23 -9.92
C TRP A 112 -0.15 4.58 -8.53
N LEU A 113 -0.65 5.80 -8.38
CA LEU A 113 -1.18 6.30 -7.11
C LEU A 113 -2.70 6.45 -7.25
N THR A 114 -3.44 5.81 -6.35
CA THR A 114 -4.90 5.88 -6.31
C THR A 114 -5.35 6.14 -4.90
N LEU A 115 -6.41 6.93 -4.75
CA LEU A 115 -6.98 7.23 -3.45
C LEU A 115 -8.48 7.39 -3.52
N ASN A 116 -9.09 7.25 -2.36
CA ASN A 116 -10.43 7.70 -2.06
C ASN A 116 -10.43 8.40 -0.66
N PRO A 117 -11.58 8.87 -0.13
CA PRO A 117 -11.63 9.60 1.13
C PRO A 117 -11.20 8.76 2.34
N GLN A 118 -11.10 7.44 2.19
CA GLN A 118 -10.78 6.50 3.26
C GLN A 118 -9.41 5.81 3.11
N ARG A 119 -8.83 5.73 1.92
CA ARG A 119 -7.55 5.04 1.67
C ARG A 119 -6.69 5.69 0.59
N ILE A 120 -5.40 5.44 0.68
CA ILE A 120 -4.40 5.68 -0.35
C ILE A 120 -3.70 4.34 -0.64
N ALA A 121 -3.60 3.97 -1.91
CA ALA A 121 -2.77 2.87 -2.35
C ALA A 121 -1.81 3.33 -3.44
N LEU A 122 -0.60 2.79 -3.38
CA LEU A 122 0.50 3.16 -4.25
C LEU A 122 1.19 1.89 -4.72
N ALA A 123 1.38 1.79 -6.03
CA ALA A 123 2.35 0.89 -6.63
C ALA A 123 3.49 1.71 -7.24
N MET A 124 4.71 1.20 -7.15
CA MET A 124 5.89 1.82 -7.71
C MET A 124 6.71 0.77 -8.46
N LYS A 125 7.34 1.18 -9.55
CA LYS A 125 8.43 0.45 -10.20
C LYS A 125 9.71 1.19 -9.93
N VAL A 126 10.63 0.50 -9.28
CA VAL A 126 11.86 1.09 -8.71
C VAL A 126 13.12 0.43 -9.28
N GLY A 127 12.98 -0.55 -10.16
CA GLY A 127 14.08 -1.27 -10.82
C GLY A 127 13.58 -2.16 -11.96
N THR A 128 14.46 -2.97 -12.54
CA THR A 128 14.16 -3.77 -13.74
C THR A 128 14.23 -5.28 -13.49
N PRO A 129 13.09 -5.97 -13.28
CA PRO A 129 11.83 -5.44 -12.75
C PRO A 129 11.80 -5.55 -11.21
N VAL A 130 11.56 -4.44 -10.52
CA VAL A 130 11.30 -4.42 -9.06
C VAL A 130 10.09 -3.53 -8.81
N TYR A 131 9.01 -4.13 -8.32
CA TYR A 131 7.76 -3.44 -8.00
C TYR A 131 7.49 -3.44 -6.51
N GLU A 132 7.15 -2.27 -6.01
CA GLU A 132 6.93 -1.96 -4.61
C GLU A 132 5.50 -1.46 -4.44
N SER A 133 4.91 -1.67 -3.27
CA SER A 133 3.51 -1.36 -3.05
C SER A 133 3.21 -1.02 -1.60
N CYS A 134 2.23 -0.15 -1.39
CA CYS A 134 1.69 0.10 -0.07
C CYS A 134 0.19 0.44 -0.10
N TYR A 135 -0.42 0.25 1.06
CA TYR A 135 -1.81 0.54 1.34
C TYR A 135 -1.90 1.17 2.73
N VAL A 136 -2.50 2.35 2.81
CA VAL A 136 -2.80 3.04 4.08
C VAL A 136 -4.22 3.57 4.07
N GLY A 137 -4.94 3.36 5.17
CA GLY A 137 -6.33 3.82 5.34
C GLY A 137 -7.28 2.68 5.66
N LYS A 138 -8.60 2.91 5.58
CA LYS A 138 -9.60 1.92 6.00
C LYS A 138 -9.79 0.82 4.97
N CYS A 139 -9.90 -0.43 5.44
CA CYS A 139 -10.50 -1.49 4.65
C CYS A 139 -12.03 -1.36 4.65
N LEU A 140 -12.73 -2.21 3.87
CA LEU A 140 -14.18 -2.33 3.89
C LEU A 140 -14.58 -3.33 4.99
N PRO A 141 -15.01 -2.89 6.19
CA PRO A 141 -15.27 -3.79 7.30
C PRO A 141 -16.55 -4.60 7.07
N TYR A 142 -16.59 -5.85 7.56
CA TYR A 142 -17.84 -6.62 7.65
C TYR A 142 -18.63 -6.35 8.93
N GLY A 143 -17.98 -5.78 9.94
CA GLY A 143 -18.65 -5.23 11.12
C GLY A 143 -19.36 -3.93 10.79
N ARG A 144 -20.47 -3.65 11.49
CA ARG A 144 -21.16 -2.35 11.37
C ARG A 144 -20.25 -1.23 11.88
N PRO A 145 -20.41 0.02 11.40
CA PRO A 145 -19.63 1.16 11.90
C PRO A 145 -19.68 1.32 13.43
N SER A 146 -20.78 0.96 14.09
CA SER A 146 -20.91 0.99 15.55
C SER A 146 -20.12 -0.10 16.28
N GLN A 147 -19.82 -1.22 15.61
CA GLN A 147 -19.10 -2.37 16.15
C GLN A 147 -17.61 -2.33 15.80
N TYR A 148 -17.27 -1.74 14.66
CA TYR A 148 -15.90 -1.62 14.19
C TYR A 148 -15.62 -0.21 13.62
N PRO A 149 -15.43 0.80 14.48
CA PRO A 149 -15.44 2.20 14.05
C PRO A 149 -14.22 2.61 13.20
N TYR A 150 -13.06 1.97 13.43
CA TYR A 150 -11.80 2.43 12.85
C TYR A 150 -10.95 1.29 12.27
N PRO A 151 -11.42 0.63 11.19
CA PRO A 151 -10.78 -0.53 10.56
C PRO A 151 -9.61 -0.13 9.64
N VAL A 152 -8.64 0.61 10.18
CA VAL A 152 -7.48 1.08 9.40
C VAL A 152 -6.45 -0.02 9.21
N VAL A 153 -5.86 -0.04 8.02
CA VAL A 153 -4.83 -0.96 7.56
C VAL A 153 -3.58 -0.17 7.21
N CYS A 154 -2.43 -0.67 7.64
CA CYS A 154 -1.12 -0.25 7.15
C CYS A 154 -0.41 -1.45 6.56
N SER A 155 -0.03 -1.32 5.30
CA SER A 155 0.74 -2.32 4.58
C SER A 155 1.80 -1.64 3.73
N GLY A 156 3.04 -2.06 3.88
CA GLY A 156 4.14 -1.83 2.94
C GLY A 156 4.71 -3.17 2.50
N MET A 157 6.02 -3.21 2.24
CA MET A 157 6.76 -4.41 1.82
C MET A 157 7.92 -4.77 2.76
N LEU A 158 8.09 -4.02 3.86
CA LEU A 158 9.05 -4.28 4.93
C LEU A 158 8.41 -4.10 6.32
N GLU A 159 8.96 -4.79 7.32
CA GLU A 159 8.50 -4.65 8.70
C GLU A 159 9.08 -3.37 9.32
N GLY A 160 8.23 -2.38 9.60
CA GLY A 160 8.71 -1.07 10.08
C GLY A 160 9.71 -0.42 9.12
N ALA A 161 10.70 0.29 9.67
CA ALA A 161 11.74 1.00 8.91
C ALA A 161 13.01 0.16 8.72
N GLN A 162 12.88 -1.07 8.19
CA GLN A 162 14.03 -1.91 7.90
C GLN A 162 14.97 -1.25 6.88
N ALA A 163 16.28 -1.33 7.14
CA ALA A 163 17.37 -0.84 6.30
C ALA A 163 17.62 -1.79 5.11
N THR A 164 16.59 -2.02 4.32
CA THR A 164 16.58 -2.98 3.21
C THR A 164 16.55 -2.24 1.88
N ARG A 165 17.42 -2.63 0.95
CA ARG A 165 17.45 -2.09 -0.41
C ARG A 165 16.38 -2.75 -1.28
N PHE A 166 15.88 -2.03 -2.28
CA PHE A 166 14.89 -2.54 -3.25
C PHE A 166 15.32 -3.83 -3.97
N SER A 167 16.62 -4.13 -4.04
CA SER A 167 17.13 -5.35 -4.67
C SER A 167 17.22 -6.55 -3.73
N ASP A 168 16.76 -6.43 -2.49
CA ASP A 168 16.75 -7.56 -1.57
C ASP A 168 15.88 -8.68 -2.15
N ASN A 169 16.40 -9.89 -2.15
CA ASN A 169 15.74 -11.07 -2.68
C ASN A 169 15.29 -12.04 -1.58
N SER A 170 15.36 -11.62 -0.31
CA SER A 170 14.91 -12.44 0.79
C SER A 170 13.39 -12.65 0.71
N PRO A 171 12.87 -13.75 1.26
CA PRO A 171 11.42 -13.96 1.36
C PRO A 171 10.68 -12.87 2.15
N ASN A 172 11.41 -12.12 2.99
CA ASN A 172 10.83 -11.05 3.81
C ASN A 172 10.51 -9.79 3.01
N HIS A 173 11.12 -9.63 1.82
CA HIS A 173 10.80 -8.58 0.87
C HIS A 173 9.69 -9.05 -0.08
N SER A 174 8.45 -8.69 0.24
CA SER A 174 7.25 -9.09 -0.50
C SER A 174 6.07 -8.19 -0.18
N ILE A 175 5.05 -8.19 -1.05
CA ILE A 175 3.77 -7.49 -0.85
C ILE A 175 3.20 -7.78 0.54
N GLY A 176 2.88 -6.72 1.31
CA GLY A 176 2.39 -6.85 2.69
C GLY A 176 1.11 -7.66 2.84
N TYR A 177 0.17 -7.54 1.89
CA TYR A 177 -1.11 -8.25 1.90
C TYR A 177 -1.10 -9.63 1.23
N LYS A 178 0.07 -10.30 1.20
CA LYS A 178 0.23 -11.66 0.71
C LYS A 178 0.38 -12.65 1.86
N GLY A 179 -0.61 -13.53 2.02
CA GLY A 179 -0.63 -14.57 3.06
C GLY A 179 -0.77 -13.97 4.46
N GLY A 180 -0.13 -14.59 5.45
CA GLY A 180 0.02 -14.03 6.80
C GLY A 180 1.33 -13.25 6.91
N SER A 181 1.26 -11.93 7.10
CA SER A 181 2.44 -11.06 7.00
C SER A 181 2.59 -10.11 8.18
N LEU A 182 3.82 -9.98 8.70
CA LEU A 182 4.18 -8.97 9.70
C LEU A 182 4.12 -7.54 9.13
N ARG A 183 4.16 -7.41 7.81
CA ARG A 183 4.14 -6.15 7.07
C ARG A 183 2.72 -5.58 6.93
N LEU A 184 1.69 -6.36 7.29
CA LEU A 184 0.28 -5.98 7.24
C LEU A 184 -0.27 -5.84 8.66
N GLY A 185 -0.53 -4.60 9.08
CA GLY A 185 -1.21 -4.30 10.33
C GLY A 185 -2.65 -3.87 10.10
N LEU A 186 -3.61 -4.50 10.79
CA LEU A 186 -5.00 -4.08 10.91
C LEU A 186 -5.26 -3.56 12.32
N ARG A 187 -5.90 -2.40 12.45
CA ARG A 187 -6.39 -1.90 13.73
C ARG A 187 -7.73 -2.56 14.04
N THR A 188 -7.73 -3.58 14.89
CA THR A 188 -8.98 -4.08 15.51
C THR A 188 -9.46 -3.11 16.60
N ASN A 189 -10.65 -3.36 17.17
CA ASN A 189 -11.22 -2.52 18.23
C ASN A 189 -10.23 -2.20 19.36
N ASP A 190 -9.45 -3.19 19.79
CA ASP A 190 -8.61 -3.04 20.98
C ASP A 190 -7.11 -3.01 20.68
N GLN A 191 -6.65 -3.70 19.64
CA GLN A 191 -5.22 -3.86 19.36
C GLN A 191 -4.85 -3.83 17.87
N TRP A 192 -3.57 -3.60 17.59
CA TRP A 192 -3.01 -3.90 16.28
C TRP A 192 -2.90 -5.42 16.12
N ARG A 193 -3.32 -5.93 14.96
CA ARG A 193 -3.15 -7.34 14.61
C ARG A 193 -2.46 -7.46 13.26
N ASN A 194 -1.55 -8.41 13.18
CA ASN A 194 -1.15 -8.95 11.89
C ASN A 194 -2.26 -9.90 11.44
N VAL A 195 -2.75 -9.71 10.22
CA VAL A 195 -3.84 -10.52 9.67
C VAL A 195 -3.35 -11.30 8.46
N TYR A 196 -4.15 -12.29 8.10
CA TYR A 196 -3.98 -13.09 6.90
C TYR A 196 -4.89 -12.55 5.81
N CYS A 197 -4.44 -12.71 4.57
CA CYS A 197 -5.20 -12.31 3.39
C CYS A 197 -5.62 -13.53 2.57
N HIS A 198 -6.92 -13.76 2.44
CA HIS A 198 -7.44 -14.56 1.33
C HIS A 198 -7.21 -13.79 0.01
N PRO A 199 -6.90 -14.44 -1.13
CA PRO A 199 -6.74 -15.88 -1.30
C PRO A 199 -5.36 -16.42 -0.94
N TRP A 200 -4.33 -15.59 -0.75
CA TRP A 200 -2.95 -16.03 -0.48
C TRP A 200 -2.74 -16.83 0.80
N SER A 201 -3.66 -16.77 1.76
CA SER A 201 -3.69 -17.64 2.94
C SER A 201 -4.15 -19.06 2.64
N ASN A 202 -4.62 -19.34 1.41
CA ASN A 202 -5.06 -20.64 0.95
C ASN A 202 -4.13 -21.15 -0.17
N GLU A 203 -3.27 -22.10 0.16
CA GLU A 203 -2.32 -22.70 -0.78
C GLU A 203 -2.98 -23.42 -1.96
N VAL A 204 -4.24 -23.86 -1.83
CA VAL A 204 -4.96 -24.48 -2.94
C VAL A 204 -5.43 -23.42 -3.94
N ILE A 205 -5.65 -22.17 -3.55
CA ILE A 205 -6.16 -21.12 -4.45
C ILE A 205 -5.01 -20.24 -4.97
N ALA A 206 -4.12 -19.79 -4.09
CA ALA A 206 -3.03 -18.87 -4.43
C ALA A 206 -1.68 -19.41 -3.94
N GLY A 207 -1.36 -20.63 -4.37
CA GLY A 207 -0.08 -21.32 -4.11
C GLY A 207 0.19 -22.43 -5.13
N ASN A 208 -0.36 -23.61 -4.89
CA ASN A 208 -0.08 -24.85 -5.63
C ASN A 208 -0.89 -24.98 -6.93
N THR A 209 -2.01 -24.28 -7.07
CA THR A 209 -2.83 -24.35 -8.28
C THR A 209 -2.62 -23.13 -9.16
N GLN A 210 -2.93 -23.32 -10.45
CA GLN A 210 -2.86 -22.28 -11.45
C GLN A 210 -4.30 -21.85 -11.75
N LEU A 211 -4.79 -20.83 -11.04
CA LEU A 211 -6.03 -20.19 -11.43
C LEU A 211 -5.88 -19.67 -12.86
N ARG A 212 -6.88 -19.92 -13.70
CA ARG A 212 -6.85 -19.53 -15.11
C ARG A 212 -7.87 -18.43 -15.37
N ASP A 213 -7.67 -17.73 -16.47
CA ASP A 213 -8.75 -16.95 -17.05
C ASP A 213 -9.91 -17.88 -17.45
N THR A 214 -11.13 -17.35 -17.44
CA THR A 214 -12.30 -18.06 -17.98
C THR A 214 -12.79 -17.26 -19.18
N GLY A 215 -12.64 -17.84 -20.38
CA GLY A 215 -13.02 -17.17 -21.63
C GLY A 215 -12.24 -15.88 -21.90
N GLY A 216 -10.96 -15.81 -21.53
CA GLY A 216 -10.12 -14.60 -21.70
C GLY A 216 -10.27 -13.57 -20.59
N ILE A 217 -11.12 -13.82 -19.58
CA ILE A 217 -11.37 -12.92 -18.47
C ILE A 217 -10.57 -13.37 -17.25
N TYR A 218 -9.72 -12.49 -16.75
CA TYR A 218 -9.03 -12.66 -15.47
C TYR A 218 -9.95 -12.28 -14.32
N HIS A 219 -10.44 -13.27 -13.59
CA HIS A 219 -11.29 -13.03 -12.43
C HIS A 219 -10.49 -12.41 -11.28
N LEU A 220 -11.01 -11.30 -10.76
CA LEU A 220 -10.50 -10.64 -9.57
C LEU A 220 -11.07 -11.34 -8.34
N LEU A 221 -10.20 -11.81 -7.45
CA LEU A 221 -10.62 -12.30 -6.14
C LEU A 221 -10.41 -11.19 -5.09
N PRO A 222 -11.42 -10.88 -4.26
CA PRO A 222 -11.27 -9.92 -3.17
C PRO A 222 -10.13 -10.32 -2.22
N VAL A 223 -9.37 -9.32 -1.74
CA VAL A 223 -8.36 -9.55 -0.71
C VAL A 223 -9.00 -9.39 0.66
N GLU A 224 -9.42 -10.51 1.25
CA GLU A 224 -10.16 -10.53 2.52
C GLU A 224 -9.22 -10.73 3.71
N LEU A 225 -9.37 -9.89 4.72
CA LEU A 225 -8.60 -9.85 5.95
C LEU A 225 -9.23 -10.75 7.01
N HIS A 226 -8.46 -11.70 7.54
CA HIS A 226 -8.91 -12.64 8.55
C HIS A 226 -7.81 -13.00 9.54
N ASP A 227 -8.16 -13.60 10.68
CA ASP A 227 -7.18 -13.96 11.73
C ASP A 227 -6.68 -15.41 11.67
N PHE A 228 -6.92 -16.11 10.55
CA PHE A 228 -6.63 -17.55 10.37
C PHE A 228 -7.25 -18.45 11.45
N SER A 229 -8.30 -17.97 12.11
CA SER A 229 -9.06 -18.71 13.11
C SER A 229 -10.56 -18.57 12.83
N ALA A 230 -11.23 -17.61 13.46
CA ALA A 230 -12.68 -17.49 13.45
C ALA A 230 -13.18 -16.13 12.94
N ASN A 231 -12.32 -15.12 12.84
CA ASN A 231 -12.76 -13.76 12.53
C ASN A 231 -12.41 -13.36 11.10
N LEU A 232 -13.44 -12.92 10.37
CA LEU A 232 -13.34 -12.16 9.12
C LEU A 232 -13.54 -10.68 9.44
N TRP A 233 -12.59 -9.84 9.04
CA TRP A 233 -12.60 -8.43 9.41
C TRP A 233 -13.15 -7.52 8.31
N GLY A 234 -12.91 -7.87 7.05
CA GLY A 234 -13.28 -7.04 5.90
C GLY A 234 -12.41 -7.32 4.68
N GLY A 235 -12.59 -6.56 3.60
CA GLY A 235 -11.78 -6.64 2.38
C GLY A 235 -10.96 -5.37 2.15
N LEU A 236 -9.77 -5.49 1.55
CA LEU A 236 -9.04 -4.31 1.08
C LEU A 236 -9.83 -3.62 -0.03
N ASP A 237 -9.92 -2.30 0.06
CA ASP A 237 -10.60 -1.52 -0.97
C ASP A 237 -9.67 -1.24 -2.17
N GLY A 238 -10.06 -1.71 -3.35
CA GLY A 238 -9.31 -1.45 -4.58
C GLY A 238 -8.06 -2.31 -4.78
N ILE A 239 -7.88 -3.37 -3.99
CA ILE A 239 -6.80 -4.36 -4.13
C ILE A 239 -7.41 -5.74 -4.30
N PHE A 240 -7.07 -6.42 -5.39
CA PHE A 240 -7.61 -7.73 -5.72
C PHE A 240 -6.50 -8.69 -6.09
N TYR A 241 -6.64 -9.96 -5.73
CA TYR A 241 -5.81 -10.99 -6.33
C TYR A 241 -6.19 -11.17 -7.80
N ILE A 242 -5.18 -11.41 -8.64
CA ILE A 242 -5.35 -11.76 -10.05
C ILE A 242 -4.30 -12.81 -10.41
N SER A 243 -4.67 -13.78 -11.26
CA SER A 243 -3.73 -14.81 -11.69
C SER A 243 -2.63 -14.25 -12.59
N GLY A 244 -1.41 -14.76 -12.40
CA GLY A 244 -0.27 -14.57 -13.30
C GLY A 244 -0.29 -15.47 -14.54
N PHE A 245 -1.23 -16.40 -14.67
CA PHE A 245 -1.28 -17.32 -15.81
C PHE A 245 -1.54 -16.56 -17.12
N ASN A 246 -0.55 -16.53 -18.02
CA ASN A 246 -0.60 -15.74 -19.27
C ASN A 246 -0.89 -14.24 -19.05
N ASN A 247 -0.57 -13.73 -17.86
CA ASN A 247 -0.74 -12.33 -17.49
C ASN A 247 0.63 -11.69 -17.28
N ALA A 248 0.73 -10.38 -17.45
CA ALA A 248 1.97 -9.63 -17.29
C ALA A 248 1.74 -8.42 -16.38
N VAL A 249 2.80 -8.01 -15.69
CA VAL A 249 2.81 -6.76 -14.94
C VAL A 249 2.55 -5.57 -15.87
N GLU A 250 1.92 -4.52 -15.34
CA GLU A 250 1.46 -3.31 -16.04
C GLU A 250 0.34 -3.54 -17.06
N ASN A 251 -0.12 -4.79 -17.27
CA ASN A 251 -1.35 -5.02 -18.02
C ASN A 251 -2.52 -4.26 -17.38
N THR A 252 -3.41 -3.75 -18.23
CA THR A 252 -4.64 -3.12 -17.77
C THR A 252 -5.84 -4.00 -18.13
N LEU A 253 -6.85 -3.97 -17.27
CA LEU A 253 -8.11 -4.67 -17.49
C LEU A 253 -9.28 -3.81 -17.02
N THR A 254 -10.44 -4.04 -17.62
CA THR A 254 -11.70 -3.41 -17.23
C THR A 254 -12.69 -4.48 -16.80
N VAL A 255 -13.22 -4.36 -15.59
CA VAL A 255 -14.26 -5.23 -15.03
C VAL A 255 -15.41 -4.35 -14.59
N ASP A 256 -16.62 -4.58 -15.12
CA ASP A 256 -17.82 -3.80 -14.82
C ASP A 256 -17.63 -2.27 -14.96
N GLY A 257 -16.86 -1.85 -15.97
CA GLY A 257 -16.56 -0.44 -16.24
C GLY A 257 -15.49 0.19 -15.35
N VAL A 258 -14.89 -0.57 -14.43
CA VAL A 258 -13.81 -0.14 -13.55
C VAL A 258 -12.46 -0.60 -14.11
N GLN A 259 -11.49 0.31 -14.19
CA GLN A 259 -10.15 0.01 -14.66
C GLN A 259 -9.23 -0.47 -13.52
N TYR A 260 -8.34 -1.40 -13.86
CA TYR A 260 -7.32 -1.94 -12.98
C TYR A 260 -5.99 -2.06 -13.69
N VAL A 261 -4.89 -1.96 -12.94
CA VAL A 261 -3.53 -2.29 -13.40
C VAL A 261 -2.99 -3.50 -12.63
N VAL A 262 -2.34 -4.41 -13.34
CA VAL A 262 -1.71 -5.60 -12.78
C VAL A 262 -0.33 -5.24 -12.25
N ILE A 263 -0.06 -5.53 -10.99
CA ILE A 263 1.21 -5.26 -10.32
C ILE A 263 1.77 -6.58 -9.78
N GLN A 264 3.07 -6.81 -9.95
CA GLN A 264 3.74 -8.02 -9.47
C GLN A 264 4.41 -7.80 -8.10
N ASP A 265 4.72 -8.90 -7.42
CA ASP A 265 5.42 -8.93 -6.14
C ASP A 265 6.94 -8.82 -6.33
N VAL A 266 7.52 -7.63 -6.14
CA VAL A 266 8.95 -7.37 -6.35
C VAL A 266 9.36 -7.72 -7.80
N GLY A 267 10.20 -8.73 -7.97
CA GLY A 267 10.64 -9.27 -9.26
C GLY A 267 10.04 -10.65 -9.56
N ARG A 268 9.07 -11.11 -8.77
CA ARG A 268 8.48 -12.45 -8.89
C ARG A 268 7.46 -12.51 -10.03
N ASN A 269 7.38 -13.67 -10.68
CA ASN A 269 6.58 -13.89 -11.89
C ASN A 269 5.81 -15.22 -11.88
N GLY A 270 5.66 -15.85 -10.72
CA GLY A 270 4.82 -17.03 -10.55
C GLY A 270 3.33 -16.69 -10.59
N PHE A 271 2.49 -17.71 -10.70
CA PHE A 271 1.05 -17.55 -10.91
C PHE A 271 0.31 -16.83 -9.78
N ALA A 272 0.87 -16.80 -8.57
CA ALA A 272 0.30 -16.13 -7.39
C ALA A 272 1.07 -14.85 -7.00
N ASP A 273 1.95 -14.35 -7.86
CA ASP A 273 2.81 -13.21 -7.59
C ASP A 273 2.25 -11.87 -8.10
N TYR A 274 0.94 -11.80 -8.35
CA TYR A 274 0.29 -10.63 -8.95
C TYR A 274 -0.94 -10.19 -8.16
N TYR A 275 -1.19 -8.89 -8.17
CA TYR A 275 -2.43 -8.29 -7.71
C TYR A 275 -2.91 -7.24 -8.73
N ALA A 276 -4.20 -6.97 -8.74
CA ALA A 276 -4.80 -5.89 -9.50
C ALA A 276 -5.07 -4.69 -8.57
N LEU A 277 -4.54 -3.53 -8.95
CA LEU A 277 -4.80 -2.25 -8.31
C LEU A 277 -5.91 -1.52 -9.06
N ARG A 278 -6.99 -1.16 -8.36
CA ARG A 278 -8.09 -0.38 -8.92
C ARG A 278 -7.66 1.06 -9.20
N MET A 279 -7.98 1.56 -10.38
CA MET A 279 -7.74 2.93 -10.80
C MET A 279 -8.97 3.77 -10.49
N ASP A 280 -9.08 4.29 -9.26
CA ASP A 280 -10.26 5.04 -8.81
C ASP A 280 -10.53 6.26 -9.72
N THR A 281 -11.81 6.58 -9.94
CA THR A 281 -12.30 7.73 -10.72
C THR A 281 -13.06 8.71 -9.85
#